data_AF-A0A1G1DE24-F1
#
_entry.id   AF-A0A1G1DE24-F1
#
_cell.length_a   1.000
_cell.length_b   1.000
_cell.length_c   1.000
_cell.angle_alpha   90.00
_cell.angle_beta   90.00
_cell.angle_gamma   90.00
#
_symmetry.space_group_name_H-M   'P 1'
#
loop_
_entity.id
_entity.type
_entity.pdbx_description
1 polymer ?
#
loop_
_entity_poly.entity_id
_entity_poly.type
_entity_poly.pdbx_seq_one_letter_code
_entity_poly.pdbx_strand_id
1 'polypeptide(L)'
;MVQGNYKYSLILLLSLLNAGHAATNNTITPSENKVYEDMSIRDCRGCHDGIYRERFEPIKNPECSECHAPPSERGRLIAEVKRRGEPGVKRIKDRGKELKDNVEMVYIPAGKFIMGSDERMPDETPAHEVYVKAFYIDKYEVTNERYEKFIKETGHRSPLHWVTGTYPEGKGNHPVVFVSWFDVFDYCKWAGKRLPSESEWEKAARGTDGRNLPWGNYMDSEKANMPISNIGDTTPVGSYEAGKSPYGLYDMAGNAYEWVEEWYYLYPGSLAKGKDYEKYAGRKNKILKGGSWYDCLAYSCGLSAFTFNRAFFDPAIRNNSFGFRCAKSAE
;
A
#
# COMPACT_ATOMS: atom_id res chain seq x y z
N MET A 1 10.09 -34.37 -41.35
CA MET A 1 9.20 -33.27 -41.80
C MET A 1 8.86 -32.43 -40.56
N VAL A 2 9.19 -31.14 -40.42
CA VAL A 2 9.97 -30.20 -41.26
C VAL A 2 10.79 -29.32 -40.29
N GLN A 3 12.05 -29.02 -40.61
CA GLN A 3 12.83 -27.97 -39.91
C GLN A 3 12.65 -26.62 -40.64
N GLY A 4 12.63 -25.51 -39.89
CA GLY A 4 12.56 -24.16 -40.45
C GLY A 4 13.38 -23.15 -39.65
N ASN A 5 14.55 -22.77 -40.16
CA ASN A 5 15.28 -21.56 -39.74
C ASN A 5 14.63 -20.32 -40.33
N TYR A 6 14.69 -19.15 -39.67
CA TYR A 6 15.00 -17.86 -40.32
C TYR A 6 15.62 -16.84 -39.33
N LYS A 7 16.66 -16.13 -39.78
CA LYS A 7 17.27 -14.93 -39.17
C LYS A 7 17.03 -13.73 -40.10
N TYR A 8 16.74 -12.53 -39.60
CA TYR A 8 17.07 -11.18 -40.16
C TYR A 8 16.85 -10.15 -38.98
N SER A 9 17.68 -9.14 -38.63
CA SER A 9 18.26 -7.98 -39.35
C SER A 9 17.22 -7.04 -39.98
N LEU A 10 17.30 -5.70 -39.97
CA LEU A 10 18.21 -4.66 -39.39
C LEU A 10 17.54 -3.26 -39.65
N ILE A 11 18.14 -2.16 -39.14
CA ILE A 11 18.16 -0.76 -39.70
C ILE A 11 17.35 0.36 -39.00
N LEU A 12 18.08 1.45 -38.72
CA LEU A 12 17.69 2.80 -38.28
C LEU A 12 17.24 3.69 -39.47
N LEU A 13 16.47 4.76 -39.23
CA LEU A 13 16.50 5.96 -40.09
C LEU A 13 16.16 7.24 -39.31
N LEU A 14 16.79 8.35 -39.71
CA LEU A 14 16.91 9.63 -38.99
C LEU A 14 16.90 10.76 -40.04
N SER A 15 16.15 11.87 -39.84
CA SER A 15 16.26 13.06 -40.71
C SER A 15 15.73 14.37 -40.07
N LEU A 16 16.22 15.51 -40.60
CA LEU A 16 16.28 16.89 -40.06
C LEU A 16 15.89 17.91 -41.18
N LEU A 17 15.62 19.22 -41.01
CA LEU A 17 15.63 20.19 -39.89
C LEU A 17 14.73 21.42 -40.29
N ASN A 18 14.92 22.57 -39.62
CA ASN A 18 14.47 23.96 -39.91
C ASN A 18 13.00 24.32 -39.56
N ALA A 19 12.66 25.31 -38.71
CA ALA A 19 13.11 26.72 -38.48
C ALA A 19 12.48 27.74 -39.46
N GLY A 20 11.89 28.87 -39.04
CA GLY A 20 11.61 29.43 -37.70
C GLY A 20 10.94 30.84 -37.76
N HIS A 21 10.83 31.55 -36.63
CA HIS A 21 10.36 32.96 -36.46
C HIS A 21 8.83 33.23 -36.58
N ALA A 22 8.18 34.15 -35.83
CA ALA A 22 8.60 35.05 -34.74
C ALA A 22 7.48 35.35 -33.70
N ALA A 23 7.88 35.95 -32.58
CA ALA A 23 7.14 36.20 -31.33
C ALA A 23 5.95 37.19 -31.36
N THR A 24 5.09 37.08 -30.33
CA THR A 24 4.64 38.24 -29.53
C THR A 24 4.71 37.92 -28.03
N ASN A 25 5.02 38.94 -27.23
CA ASN A 25 5.21 38.81 -25.78
C ASN A 25 3.87 38.81 -25.02
N ASN A 26 3.83 38.09 -23.89
CA ASN A 26 3.15 38.62 -22.70
C ASN A 26 3.85 38.14 -21.43
N THR A 27 4.45 39.09 -20.71
CA THR A 27 5.14 38.85 -19.43
C THR A 27 4.13 38.73 -18.30
N ILE A 28 4.10 37.58 -17.62
CA ILE A 28 3.47 37.43 -16.31
C ILE A 28 4.56 37.02 -15.32
N THR A 29 4.75 37.82 -14.27
CA THR A 29 5.71 37.56 -13.22
C THR A 29 5.31 36.33 -12.39
N PRO A 30 6.27 35.51 -11.89
CA PRO A 30 5.94 34.44 -10.96
C PRO A 30 5.51 35.06 -9.63
N SER A 31 4.24 34.93 -9.24
CA SER A 31 3.84 35.20 -7.87
C SER A 31 4.27 34.05 -6.96
N GLU A 32 4.86 34.40 -5.82
CA GLU A 32 5.38 33.45 -4.82
C GLU A 32 4.25 32.68 -4.10
N ASN A 33 3.65 31.70 -4.77
CA ASN A 33 2.72 30.79 -4.09
C ASN A 33 3.49 29.69 -3.36
N LYS A 34 3.73 29.98 -2.08
CA LYS A 34 4.27 29.07 -1.08
C LYS A 34 3.54 27.72 -1.09
N VAL A 35 4.32 26.65 -1.11
CA VAL A 35 3.84 25.30 -0.82
C VAL A 35 3.49 25.23 0.67
N TYR A 36 2.20 25.40 1.00
CA TYR A 36 1.67 25.12 2.32
C TYR A 36 0.96 23.75 2.32
N GLU A 37 1.60 22.81 3.01
CA GLU A 37 1.04 21.61 3.67
C GLU A 37 -0.43 21.25 3.37
N ASP A 38 -0.67 20.35 2.40
CA ASP A 38 -1.94 19.62 2.27
C ASP A 38 -2.03 18.52 3.35
N MET A 39 -2.18 18.97 4.60
CA MET A 39 -2.24 18.13 5.79
C MET A 39 -3.67 18.10 6.38
N SER A 40 -4.69 17.89 5.52
CA SER A 40 -6.08 17.71 5.99
C SER A 40 -6.95 16.71 5.20
N ILE A 41 -6.54 16.19 4.04
CA ILE A 41 -7.36 15.22 3.25
C ILE A 41 -7.34 13.77 3.82
N ARG A 42 -7.29 13.60 5.14
CA ARG A 42 -7.28 12.25 5.76
C ARG A 42 -8.67 11.65 6.01
N ASP A 43 -9.75 12.44 6.21
CA ASP A 43 -11.09 11.91 6.54
C ASP A 43 -12.21 12.13 5.49
N CYS A 44 -11.96 12.81 4.36
CA CYS A 44 -13.02 13.12 3.38
C CYS A 44 -13.45 11.95 2.46
N ARG A 45 -12.73 10.82 2.47
CA ARG A 45 -12.86 9.77 1.43
C ARG A 45 -14.24 9.11 1.37
N GLY A 46 -14.85 8.87 2.53
CA GLY A 46 -16.11 8.11 2.62
C GLY A 46 -17.31 8.72 1.87
N CYS A 47 -17.30 10.04 1.66
CA CYS A 47 -18.38 10.75 0.96
C CYS A 47 -18.05 11.08 -0.50
N HIS A 48 -16.77 11.35 -0.82
CA HIS A 48 -16.35 11.67 -2.18
C HIS A 48 -16.20 10.43 -3.06
N ASP A 49 -15.77 9.30 -2.47
CA ASP A 49 -15.59 8.03 -3.17
C ASP A 49 -16.88 7.16 -3.15
N GLY A 50 -18.00 7.73 -2.67
CA GLY A 50 -19.36 7.16 -2.75
C GLY A 50 -19.74 6.09 -1.72
N ILE A 51 -18.76 5.46 -1.05
CA ILE A 51 -18.96 4.23 -0.24
C ILE A 51 -19.92 4.43 0.96
N TYR A 52 -19.98 5.62 1.57
CA TYR A 52 -20.82 5.89 2.76
C TYR A 52 -21.86 7.00 2.55
N ARG A 53 -22.13 7.39 1.30
CA ARG A 53 -22.92 8.59 0.94
C ARG A 53 -24.34 8.64 1.54
N GLU A 54 -24.95 7.49 1.80
CA GLU A 54 -26.31 7.37 2.34
C GLU A 54 -26.39 7.36 3.87
N ARG A 55 -25.27 7.19 4.58
CA ARG A 55 -25.23 7.05 6.05
C ARG A 55 -24.48 8.17 6.77
N PHE A 56 -23.94 9.13 6.03
CA PHE A 56 -23.15 10.22 6.56
C PHE A 56 -23.84 11.55 6.28
N GLU A 57 -24.01 12.39 7.31
CA GLU A 57 -24.63 13.71 7.21
C GLU A 57 -23.57 14.82 7.37
N PRO A 58 -22.96 15.34 6.30
CA PRO A 58 -21.78 16.21 6.41
C PRO A 58 -22.03 17.51 7.16
N ILE A 59 -23.26 18.04 7.09
CA ILE A 59 -23.68 19.30 7.72
C ILE A 59 -23.61 19.22 9.26
N LYS A 60 -23.68 18.00 9.84
CA LYS A 60 -23.59 17.79 11.29
C LYS A 60 -22.15 17.65 11.82
N ASN A 61 -21.13 17.51 10.95
CA ASN A 61 -19.73 17.41 11.37
C ASN A 61 -19.03 18.79 11.23
N PRO A 62 -18.38 19.34 12.28
CA PRO A 62 -17.62 20.58 12.19
C PRO A 62 -16.64 20.63 11.00
N GLU A 63 -15.87 19.57 10.79
CA GLU A 63 -14.78 19.50 9.81
C GLU A 63 -15.30 19.51 8.36
N CYS A 64 -16.50 18.99 8.14
CA CYS A 64 -17.14 18.97 6.83
C CYS A 64 -18.04 20.20 6.59
N SER A 65 -18.50 20.86 7.66
CA SER A 65 -19.47 21.97 7.59
C SER A 65 -18.96 23.18 6.80
N GLU A 66 -17.66 23.43 6.79
CA GLU A 66 -17.06 24.55 6.06
C GLU A 66 -17.16 24.38 4.53
N CYS A 67 -17.09 23.16 4.02
CA CYS A 67 -17.26 22.87 2.59
C CYS A 67 -18.72 22.62 2.20
N HIS A 68 -19.51 21.98 3.07
CA HIS A 68 -20.85 21.47 2.73
C HIS A 68 -22.04 22.32 3.21
N ALA A 69 -21.86 23.27 4.12
CA ALA A 69 -22.96 24.17 4.51
C ALA A 69 -23.27 25.20 3.40
N PRO A 70 -24.55 25.54 3.19
CA PRO A 70 -24.95 26.64 2.29
C PRO A 70 -24.20 27.94 2.63
N PRO A 71 -23.75 28.74 1.64
CA PRO A 71 -22.98 29.96 1.91
C PRO A 71 -23.67 30.94 2.87
N SER A 72 -25.00 31.00 2.85
CA SER A 72 -25.85 31.80 3.75
C SER A 72 -25.89 31.30 5.20
N GLU A 73 -25.63 30.01 5.44
CA GLU A 73 -25.77 29.38 6.76
C GLU A 73 -24.44 28.99 7.40
N ARG A 74 -23.36 28.91 6.61
CA ARG A 74 -22.01 28.49 7.02
C ARG A 74 -21.55 29.17 8.32
N GLY A 75 -21.69 30.49 8.44
CA GLY A 75 -21.32 31.22 9.65
C GLY A 75 -22.14 30.86 10.89
N ARG A 76 -23.45 30.60 10.72
CA ARG A 76 -24.36 30.22 11.82
C ARG A 76 -24.13 28.77 12.26
N LEU A 77 -23.98 27.85 11.31
CA LEU A 77 -23.70 26.43 11.56
C LEU A 77 -22.35 26.23 12.25
N ILE A 78 -21.26 26.84 11.73
CA ILE A 78 -19.94 26.78 12.37
C ILE A 78 -20.01 27.35 13.80
N ALA A 79 -20.72 28.45 14.01
CA ALA A 79 -20.90 29.03 15.35
C ALA A 79 -21.79 28.18 16.28
N GLU A 80 -22.75 27.43 15.77
CA GLU A 80 -23.59 26.53 16.57
C GLU A 80 -22.84 25.23 16.94
N VAL A 81 -22.13 24.64 15.98
CA VAL A 81 -21.28 23.47 16.22
C VAL A 81 -20.18 23.78 17.23
N LYS A 82 -19.49 24.93 17.10
CA LYS A 82 -18.50 25.39 18.10
C LYS A 82 -19.13 25.68 19.48
N ARG A 83 -20.40 26.09 19.55
CA ARG A 83 -21.12 26.36 20.82
C ARG A 83 -21.66 25.12 21.51
N ARG A 84 -21.89 24.00 20.80
CA ARG A 84 -22.34 22.74 21.42
C ARG A 84 -21.25 22.08 22.28
N GLY A 85 -20.00 22.50 22.11
CA GLY A 85 -18.85 22.00 22.85
C GLY A 85 -18.44 20.60 22.40
N GLU A 86 -17.14 20.32 22.51
CA GLU A 86 -16.68 18.94 22.50
C GLU A 86 -17.37 18.18 23.64
N PRO A 87 -17.96 16.99 23.41
CA PRO A 87 -18.37 16.12 24.51
C PRO A 87 -17.11 15.81 25.32
N GLY A 88 -17.00 16.44 26.48
CA GLY A 88 -15.70 16.73 27.10
C GLY A 88 -14.73 15.56 27.04
N VAL A 89 -13.74 15.67 26.15
CA VAL A 89 -12.66 14.71 26.04
C VAL A 89 -11.82 14.88 27.30
N LYS A 90 -12.25 14.18 28.37
CA LYS A 90 -11.35 13.83 29.47
C LYS A 90 -10.12 13.30 28.79
N ARG A 91 -8.99 13.99 29.00
CA ARG A 91 -7.68 13.60 28.48
C ARG A 91 -7.37 12.22 29.05
N ILE A 92 -7.80 11.17 28.33
CA ILE A 92 -7.53 9.78 28.68
C ILE A 92 -6.02 9.71 28.61
N LYS A 93 -5.39 9.59 29.79
CA LYS A 93 -3.97 9.26 29.86
C LYS A 93 -3.82 8.01 29.01
N ASP A 94 -3.03 8.09 27.94
CA ASP A 94 -2.83 6.97 27.02
C ASP A 94 -1.96 5.92 27.72
N ARG A 95 -2.57 5.21 28.66
CA ARG A 95 -2.02 4.01 29.27
C ARG A 95 -2.18 2.95 28.18
N GLY A 96 -1.09 2.69 27.47
CA GLY A 96 -1.07 1.99 26.19
C GLY A 96 -2.19 1.00 26.02
N LYS A 97 -3.18 1.35 25.18
CA LYS A 97 -4.25 0.42 24.82
C LYS A 97 -3.63 -0.80 24.17
N GLU A 98 -3.88 -1.96 24.78
CA GLU A 98 -3.60 -3.27 24.23
C GLU A 98 -4.21 -3.38 22.83
N LEU A 99 -3.42 -3.88 21.87
CA LEU A 99 -3.81 -3.97 20.45
C LEU A 99 -4.92 -5.01 20.33
N LYS A 100 -6.04 -4.70 19.68
CA LYS A 100 -7.20 -5.62 19.71
C LYS A 100 -6.93 -6.97 19.06
N ASP A 101 -5.97 -7.05 18.15
CA ASP A 101 -5.59 -8.28 17.45
C ASP A 101 -4.46 -9.07 18.12
N ASN A 102 -3.91 -8.57 19.24
CA ASN A 102 -2.92 -9.23 20.10
C ASN A 102 -1.68 -9.82 19.39
N VAL A 103 -1.29 -9.29 18.22
CA VAL A 103 -0.12 -9.78 17.48
C VAL A 103 1.19 -9.19 17.99
N GLU A 104 2.26 -9.97 17.89
CA GLU A 104 3.64 -9.49 18.02
C GLU A 104 3.97 -8.49 16.89
N MET A 105 4.42 -7.30 17.26
CA MET A 105 4.93 -6.29 16.32
C MET A 105 6.44 -6.11 16.50
N VAL A 106 7.17 -6.10 15.38
CA VAL A 106 8.61 -5.87 15.32
C VAL A 106 8.90 -4.37 15.31
N TYR A 107 9.81 -3.91 16.17
CA TYR A 107 10.32 -2.54 16.14
C TYR A 107 11.35 -2.36 15.03
N ILE A 108 11.14 -1.37 14.17
CA ILE A 108 12.05 -0.96 13.10
C ILE A 108 12.67 0.39 13.48
N PRO A 109 13.99 0.48 13.66
CA PRO A 109 14.65 1.70 14.09
C PRO A 109 14.57 2.80 13.01
N ALA A 110 14.48 4.05 13.45
CA ALA A 110 14.60 5.21 12.58
C ALA A 110 15.92 5.20 11.80
N GLY A 111 15.91 5.68 10.56
CA GLY A 111 17.13 5.75 9.75
C GLY A 111 16.88 5.69 8.24
N LYS A 112 17.95 5.96 7.51
CA LYS A 112 18.02 5.92 6.04
C LYS A 112 18.09 4.49 5.53
N PHE A 113 17.51 4.24 4.35
CA PHE A 113 17.69 2.99 3.59
C PHE A 113 17.63 3.30 2.09
N ILE A 114 18.05 2.34 1.26
CA ILE A 114 17.91 2.40 -0.20
C ILE A 114 16.55 1.83 -0.60
N MET A 115 15.69 2.68 -1.16
CA MET A 115 14.38 2.34 -1.70
C MET A 115 14.45 2.19 -3.21
N GLY A 116 13.73 1.21 -3.77
CA GLY A 116 13.72 0.93 -5.21
C GLY A 116 14.93 0.12 -5.70
N SER A 117 15.10 0.07 -7.01
CA SER A 117 16.21 -0.59 -7.70
C SER A 117 16.38 0.00 -9.10
N ASP A 118 17.62 0.05 -9.61
CA ASP A 118 17.92 0.47 -10.99
C ASP A 118 18.01 -0.72 -11.98
N GLU A 119 17.88 -1.96 -11.49
CA GLU A 119 18.30 -3.16 -12.23
C GLU A 119 17.17 -3.84 -13.04
N ARG A 120 15.90 -3.51 -12.77
CA ARG A 120 14.76 -4.34 -13.20
C ARG A 120 13.60 -3.58 -13.85
N MET A 121 12.59 -3.15 -13.10
CA MET A 121 11.40 -2.51 -13.70
C MET A 121 11.53 -0.98 -13.71
N PRO A 122 11.02 -0.29 -14.75
CA PRO A 122 11.13 1.17 -14.84
C PRO A 122 10.53 1.94 -13.65
N ASP A 123 9.46 1.44 -13.04
CA ASP A 123 8.74 2.05 -11.92
C ASP A 123 9.34 1.77 -10.53
N GLU A 124 10.34 0.88 -10.48
CA GLU A 124 11.20 0.60 -9.33
C GLU A 124 12.39 1.57 -9.28
N THR A 125 12.67 2.26 -10.41
CA THR A 125 13.77 3.23 -10.55
C THR A 125 13.37 4.67 -10.16
N PRO A 126 14.30 5.53 -9.74
CA PRO A 126 15.68 5.20 -9.42
C PRO A 126 15.81 4.53 -8.03
N ALA A 127 16.89 3.79 -7.81
CA ALA A 127 17.31 3.48 -6.45
C ALA A 127 17.70 4.78 -5.73
N HIS A 128 17.09 5.06 -4.57
CA HIS A 128 17.27 6.34 -3.89
C HIS A 128 17.23 6.21 -2.37
N GLU A 129 17.89 7.13 -1.67
CA GLU A 129 17.93 7.14 -0.20
C GLU A 129 16.64 7.74 0.38
N VAL A 130 15.99 7.02 1.28
CA VAL A 130 14.78 7.47 1.99
C VAL A 130 15.00 7.37 3.49
N TYR A 131 14.69 8.44 4.22
CA TYR A 131 14.65 8.42 5.69
C TYR A 131 13.27 7.98 6.18
N VAL A 132 13.24 6.91 6.97
CA VAL A 132 12.02 6.42 7.62
C VAL A 132 12.18 6.61 9.13
N LYS A 133 11.14 7.13 9.79
CA LYS A 133 11.06 7.25 11.26
C LYS A 133 11.05 5.86 11.92
N ALA A 134 11.10 5.81 13.25
CA ALA A 134 10.90 4.56 13.97
C ALA A 134 9.41 4.16 13.94
N PHE A 135 9.14 2.87 13.79
CA PHE A 135 7.78 2.32 13.77
C PHE A 135 7.78 0.86 14.23
N TYR A 136 6.60 0.36 14.51
CA TYR A 136 6.31 -1.04 14.74
C TYR A 136 5.52 -1.58 13.54
N ILE A 137 5.75 -2.83 13.17
CA ILE A 137 5.04 -3.51 12.07
C ILE A 137 4.76 -4.96 12.45
N ASP A 138 3.61 -5.49 12.08
CA ASP A 138 3.19 -6.84 12.43
C ASP A 138 4.21 -7.87 11.92
N LYS A 139 4.63 -8.79 12.79
CA LYS A 139 5.63 -9.83 12.48
C LYS A 139 5.17 -10.79 11.36
N TYR A 140 3.86 -10.96 11.25
CA TYR A 140 3.15 -11.85 10.33
C TYR A 140 1.99 -11.12 9.65
N GLU A 141 1.67 -11.52 8.41
CA GLU A 141 0.43 -11.16 7.71
C GLU A 141 -0.80 -11.39 8.60
N VAL A 142 -1.85 -10.57 8.45
CA VAL A 142 -3.10 -10.73 9.22
C VAL A 142 -3.74 -12.07 8.87
N THR A 143 -3.98 -12.90 9.89
CA THR A 143 -4.51 -14.25 9.71
C THR A 143 -6.04 -14.27 9.62
N ASN A 144 -6.59 -15.34 9.03
CA ASN A 144 -8.04 -15.53 8.95
C ASN A 144 -8.73 -15.50 10.33
N GLU A 145 -8.15 -16.13 11.36
CA GLU A 145 -8.64 -16.04 12.75
C GLU A 145 -8.69 -14.60 13.28
N ARG A 146 -7.60 -13.83 13.07
CA ARG A 146 -7.52 -12.43 13.48
C ARG A 146 -8.53 -11.56 12.73
N TYR A 147 -8.80 -11.84 11.45
CA TYR A 147 -9.79 -11.14 10.66
C TYR A 147 -11.24 -11.54 11.00
N GLU A 148 -11.47 -12.80 11.39
CA GLU A 148 -12.77 -13.27 11.86
C GLU A 148 -13.18 -12.58 13.17
N LYS A 149 -12.23 -12.33 14.09
CA LYS A 149 -12.46 -11.52 15.29
C LYS A 149 -12.94 -10.10 14.94
N PHE A 150 -12.31 -9.45 13.97
CA PHE A 150 -12.72 -8.13 13.48
C PHE A 150 -14.16 -8.15 12.94
N ILE A 151 -14.50 -9.12 12.10
CA ILE A 151 -15.87 -9.31 11.58
C ILE A 151 -16.87 -9.47 12.74
N LYS A 152 -16.59 -10.37 13.70
CA LYS A 152 -17.45 -10.65 14.85
C LYS A 152 -17.68 -9.42 15.74
N GLU A 153 -16.67 -8.58 15.94
CA GLU A 153 -16.79 -7.35 16.76
C GLU A 153 -17.45 -6.17 16.05
N THR A 154 -17.39 -6.09 14.71
CA THR A 154 -17.78 -4.88 13.95
C THR A 154 -18.98 -5.06 13.02
N GLY A 155 -19.34 -6.30 12.70
CA GLY A 155 -20.30 -6.60 11.64
C GLY A 155 -19.76 -6.32 10.23
N HIS A 156 -18.44 -6.18 10.05
CA HIS A 156 -17.82 -6.02 8.75
C HIS A 156 -18.10 -7.23 7.84
N ARG A 157 -18.21 -7.00 6.53
CA ARG A 157 -18.42 -8.07 5.53
C ARG A 157 -17.24 -9.05 5.52
N SER A 158 -17.55 -10.35 5.45
CA SER A 158 -16.55 -11.41 5.24
C SER A 158 -15.91 -11.36 3.85
N PRO A 159 -14.72 -11.97 3.67
CA PRO A 159 -14.15 -12.27 2.35
C PRO A 159 -15.08 -13.15 1.52
N LEU A 160 -15.11 -12.96 0.21
CA LEU A 160 -16.08 -13.61 -0.70
C LEU A 160 -16.02 -15.15 -0.70
N HIS A 161 -14.88 -15.73 -0.38
CA HIS A 161 -14.67 -17.19 -0.35
C HIS A 161 -15.07 -17.85 0.97
N TRP A 162 -15.48 -17.07 1.98
CA TRP A 162 -15.98 -17.56 3.27
C TRP A 162 -17.46 -17.96 3.12
N VAL A 163 -17.72 -19.03 2.36
CA VAL A 163 -19.07 -19.44 1.92
C VAL A 163 -20.05 -19.66 3.08
N THR A 164 -19.55 -20.14 4.22
CA THR A 164 -20.32 -20.37 5.46
C THR A 164 -20.34 -19.17 6.41
N GLY A 165 -19.80 -18.01 6.00
CA GLY A 165 -19.58 -16.84 6.85
C GLY A 165 -18.29 -16.91 7.69
N THR A 166 -17.57 -18.03 7.65
CA THR A 166 -16.30 -18.29 8.35
C THR A 166 -15.20 -18.65 7.36
N TYR A 167 -13.94 -18.57 7.78
CA TYR A 167 -12.81 -19.02 6.96
C TYR A 167 -12.87 -20.53 6.69
N PRO A 168 -12.25 -21.02 5.60
CA PRO A 168 -12.19 -22.45 5.29
C PRO A 168 -11.51 -23.26 6.41
N GLU A 169 -11.95 -24.51 6.59
CA GLU A 169 -11.38 -25.39 7.62
C GLU A 169 -9.86 -25.54 7.46
N GLY A 170 -9.13 -25.53 8.59
CA GLY A 170 -7.66 -25.57 8.61
C GLY A 170 -6.95 -24.26 8.23
N LYS A 171 -7.64 -23.24 7.69
CA LYS A 171 -7.02 -21.98 7.23
C LYS A 171 -6.90 -20.88 8.29
N GLY A 172 -7.17 -21.17 9.56
CA GLY A 172 -7.19 -20.18 10.64
C GLY A 172 -5.90 -19.34 10.78
N ASN A 173 -4.74 -20.01 10.71
CA ASN A 173 -3.40 -19.39 10.73
C ASN A 173 -2.82 -19.04 9.34
N HIS A 174 -3.60 -19.14 8.26
CA HIS A 174 -3.20 -18.62 6.94
C HIS A 174 -3.50 -17.12 6.86
N PRO A 175 -2.79 -16.36 6.00
CA PRO A 175 -3.14 -14.96 5.74
C PRO A 175 -4.57 -14.83 5.21
N VAL A 176 -5.26 -13.77 5.62
CA VAL A 176 -6.56 -13.42 5.05
C VAL A 176 -6.38 -12.84 3.66
N VAL A 177 -7.13 -13.38 2.71
CA VAL A 177 -7.14 -12.96 1.30
C VAL A 177 -8.55 -12.60 0.84
N PHE A 178 -8.70 -12.06 -0.38
CA PHE A 178 -9.92 -11.41 -0.88
C PHE A 178 -10.35 -10.18 -0.06
N VAL A 179 -9.39 -9.45 0.49
CA VAL A 179 -9.59 -8.14 1.13
C VAL A 179 -9.13 -7.02 0.21
N SER A 180 -9.90 -5.93 0.16
CA SER A 180 -9.55 -4.72 -0.59
C SER A 180 -8.86 -3.71 0.32
N TRP A 181 -8.19 -2.70 -0.26
CA TRP A 181 -7.50 -1.66 0.50
C TRP A 181 -8.39 -1.00 1.58
N PHE A 182 -9.68 -0.82 1.30
CA PHE A 182 -10.66 -0.28 2.25
C PHE A 182 -10.94 -1.23 3.42
N ASP A 183 -11.11 -2.54 3.13
CA ASP A 183 -11.33 -3.56 4.17
C ASP A 183 -10.11 -3.63 5.12
N VAL A 184 -8.90 -3.51 4.54
CA VAL A 184 -7.62 -3.45 5.27
C VAL A 184 -7.49 -2.20 6.14
N PHE A 185 -7.88 -1.03 5.60
CA PHE A 185 -7.86 0.23 6.33
C PHE A 185 -8.76 0.17 7.58
N ASP A 186 -9.99 -0.33 7.42
CA ASP A 186 -10.94 -0.48 8.54
C ASP A 186 -10.45 -1.50 9.57
N TYR A 187 -9.83 -2.61 9.13
CA TYR A 187 -9.19 -3.56 10.05
C TYR A 187 -8.08 -2.92 10.87
N CYS A 188 -7.07 -2.30 10.23
CA CYS A 188 -5.94 -1.73 10.97
C CYS A 188 -6.41 -0.61 11.92
N LYS A 189 -7.41 0.20 11.50
CA LYS A 189 -8.03 1.21 12.37
C LYS A 189 -8.73 0.58 13.59
N TRP A 190 -9.50 -0.50 13.41
CA TRP A 190 -10.11 -1.25 14.51
C TRP A 190 -9.07 -1.85 15.47
N ALA A 191 -7.95 -2.35 14.94
CA ALA A 191 -6.87 -2.96 15.71
C ALA A 191 -6.07 -1.95 16.57
N GLY A 192 -6.24 -0.64 16.36
CA GLY A 192 -5.42 0.41 17.00
C GLY A 192 -4.11 0.71 16.27
N LYS A 193 -4.11 0.53 14.94
CA LYS A 193 -2.97 0.56 14.03
C LYS A 193 -3.31 1.38 12.76
N ARG A 194 -2.44 1.29 11.75
CA ARG A 194 -2.61 1.80 10.37
C ARG A 194 -2.01 0.81 9.38
N LEU A 195 -2.12 1.07 8.08
CA LEU A 195 -1.27 0.40 7.10
C LEU A 195 0.19 0.89 7.27
N PRO A 196 1.21 0.07 6.92
CA PRO A 196 2.56 0.57 6.69
C PRO A 196 2.58 1.50 5.47
N SER A 197 3.53 2.43 5.43
CA SER A 197 3.87 3.07 4.16
C SER A 197 4.64 2.11 3.24
N GLU A 198 4.70 2.40 1.95
CA GLU A 198 5.54 1.68 0.98
C GLU A 198 7.01 1.62 1.45
N SER A 199 7.52 2.76 1.94
CA SER A 199 8.90 2.90 2.41
C SER A 199 9.16 2.20 3.75
N GLU A 200 8.18 2.17 4.66
CA GLU A 200 8.24 1.40 5.89
C GLU A 200 8.24 -0.10 5.60
N TRP A 201 7.33 -0.56 4.74
CA TRP A 201 7.24 -1.96 4.33
C TRP A 201 8.55 -2.43 3.70
N GLU A 202 9.08 -1.69 2.72
CA GLU A 202 10.29 -2.09 2.00
C GLU A 202 11.53 -2.08 2.89
N LYS A 203 11.67 -1.07 3.77
CA LYS A 203 12.72 -1.06 4.79
C LYS A 203 12.59 -2.25 5.73
N ALA A 204 11.39 -2.55 6.22
CA ALA A 204 11.16 -3.71 7.10
C ALA A 204 11.47 -5.05 6.42
N ALA A 205 11.27 -5.14 5.10
CA ALA A 205 11.59 -6.30 4.29
C ALA A 205 13.09 -6.47 4.03
N ARG A 206 13.80 -5.40 3.67
CA ARG A 206 15.18 -5.48 3.14
C ARG A 206 16.28 -4.91 4.04
N GLY A 207 15.95 -4.21 5.12
CA GLY A 207 16.95 -3.52 5.94
C GLY A 207 17.47 -2.25 5.25
N THR A 208 18.76 -1.98 5.41
CA THR A 208 19.42 -0.74 4.92
C THR A 208 20.45 -0.96 3.83
N ASP A 209 20.75 -2.21 3.47
CA ASP A 209 21.85 -2.59 2.57
C ASP A 209 21.45 -2.72 1.10
N GLY A 210 20.17 -2.52 0.77
CA GLY A 210 19.67 -2.61 -0.59
C GLY A 210 19.55 -4.04 -1.13
N ARG A 211 19.53 -5.08 -0.29
CA ARG A 211 19.32 -6.47 -0.74
C ARG A 211 18.02 -6.64 -1.55
N ASN A 212 17.99 -7.65 -2.42
CA ASN A 212 16.87 -7.87 -3.35
C ASN A 212 15.68 -8.59 -2.69
N LEU A 213 15.95 -9.56 -1.82
CA LEU A 213 15.01 -10.41 -1.09
C LEU A 213 15.28 -10.28 0.42
N PRO A 214 14.33 -10.61 1.32
CA PRO A 214 14.53 -10.44 2.77
C PRO A 214 15.80 -11.11 3.30
N TRP A 215 16.12 -12.29 2.78
CA TRP A 215 17.28 -13.11 3.14
C TRP A 215 18.57 -12.81 2.35
N GLY A 216 18.55 -11.93 1.34
CA GLY A 216 19.74 -11.60 0.54
C GLY A 216 19.46 -11.34 -0.94
N ASN A 217 20.39 -11.69 -1.83
CA ASN A 217 20.33 -11.32 -3.25
C ASN A 217 19.97 -12.45 -4.22
N TYR A 218 19.85 -13.68 -3.72
CA TYR A 218 19.60 -14.88 -4.53
C TYR A 218 18.26 -15.51 -4.17
N MET A 219 17.51 -15.88 -5.21
CA MET A 219 16.21 -16.54 -5.08
C MET A 219 16.36 -17.92 -4.42
N ASP A 220 15.44 -18.25 -3.52
CA ASP A 220 15.44 -19.52 -2.80
C ASP A 220 13.99 -19.94 -2.52
N SER A 221 13.56 -21.06 -3.11
CA SER A 221 12.20 -21.58 -3.00
C SER A 221 11.88 -22.21 -1.63
N GLU A 222 12.90 -22.51 -0.82
CA GLU A 222 12.71 -23.04 0.55
C GLU A 222 12.53 -21.91 1.58
N LYS A 223 12.66 -20.65 1.16
CA LYS A 223 12.56 -19.46 2.03
C LYS A 223 11.26 -18.68 1.89
N ALA A 224 10.39 -19.03 0.94
CA ALA A 224 9.10 -18.37 0.76
C ALA A 224 8.10 -19.24 -0.02
N ASN A 225 6.81 -18.97 0.17
CA ASN A 225 5.74 -19.50 -0.68
C ASN A 225 5.60 -18.63 -1.95
N MET A 226 6.23 -19.05 -3.04
CA MET A 226 6.22 -18.37 -4.34
C MET A 226 5.67 -19.32 -5.41
N PRO A 227 5.34 -18.87 -6.64
CA PRO A 227 4.83 -19.78 -7.67
C PRO A 227 5.81 -20.91 -8.02
N ILE A 228 7.12 -20.66 -7.92
CA ILE A 228 8.17 -21.67 -8.10
C ILE A 228 8.14 -22.78 -7.03
N SER A 229 7.59 -22.50 -5.85
CA SER A 229 7.39 -23.48 -4.77
C SER A 229 6.22 -24.45 -5.08
N ASN A 230 5.39 -24.15 -6.09
CA ASN A 230 4.32 -25.02 -6.63
C ASN A 230 3.33 -25.55 -5.59
N ILE A 231 3.08 -24.79 -4.51
CA ILE A 231 2.12 -25.15 -3.44
C ILE A 231 0.67 -24.98 -3.90
N GLY A 232 0.40 -23.96 -4.72
CA GLY A 232 -0.94 -23.71 -5.29
C GLY A 232 -1.95 -23.07 -4.33
N ASP A 233 -1.52 -22.63 -3.15
CA ASP A 233 -2.31 -21.89 -2.16
C ASP A 233 -1.37 -21.15 -1.19
N THR A 234 -1.93 -20.25 -0.39
CA THR A 234 -1.35 -19.72 0.85
C THR A 234 -0.84 -20.83 1.78
N THR A 235 0.20 -20.50 2.55
CA THR A 235 0.72 -21.31 3.67
C THR A 235 0.35 -20.67 5.02
N PRO A 236 0.45 -21.40 6.15
CA PRO A 236 0.37 -20.77 7.46
C PRO A 236 1.43 -19.68 7.60
N VAL A 237 1.09 -18.56 8.26
CA VAL A 237 2.07 -17.49 8.49
C VAL A 237 3.19 -18.00 9.40
N GLY A 238 4.42 -17.53 9.15
CA GLY A 238 5.59 -17.96 9.90
C GLY A 238 6.21 -19.29 9.45
N SER A 239 5.74 -19.90 8.35
CA SER A 239 6.26 -21.21 7.90
C SER A 239 7.74 -21.21 7.50
N TYR A 240 8.31 -20.04 7.14
CA TYR A 240 9.63 -19.92 6.53
C TYR A 240 10.65 -19.22 7.44
N GLU A 241 11.16 -19.94 8.44
CA GLU A 241 12.15 -19.44 9.42
C GLU A 241 13.42 -18.87 8.77
N ALA A 242 13.92 -19.51 7.70
CA ALA A 242 15.09 -19.05 6.95
C ALA A 242 14.78 -17.89 5.98
N GLY A 243 13.51 -17.55 5.78
CA GLY A 243 13.02 -16.48 4.89
C GLY A 243 12.83 -15.12 5.57
N LYS A 244 13.11 -15.02 6.87
CA LYS A 244 12.88 -13.78 7.63
C LYS A 244 13.66 -12.58 7.08
N SER A 245 13.08 -11.40 7.23
CA SER A 245 13.75 -10.13 7.00
C SER A 245 14.90 -9.88 8.00
N PRO A 246 15.77 -8.89 7.77
CA PRO A 246 16.84 -8.51 8.70
C PRO A 246 16.35 -8.14 10.11
N TYR A 247 15.07 -7.78 10.23
CA TYR A 247 14.43 -7.42 11.50
C TYR A 247 13.58 -8.57 12.08
N GLY A 248 13.50 -9.72 11.40
CA GLY A 248 12.79 -10.90 11.89
C GLY A 248 11.31 -10.99 11.49
N LEU A 249 10.86 -10.23 10.49
CA LEU A 249 9.52 -10.37 9.92
C LEU A 249 9.48 -11.60 8.99
N TYR A 250 8.39 -12.36 9.06
CA TYR A 250 8.14 -13.48 8.15
C TYR A 250 7.30 -13.04 6.97
N ASP A 251 7.35 -13.83 5.90
CA ASP A 251 6.44 -13.72 4.75
C ASP A 251 6.48 -12.34 4.06
N MET A 252 7.60 -11.62 4.18
CA MET A 252 7.87 -10.36 3.44
C MET A 252 8.20 -10.59 1.95
N ALA A 253 8.11 -11.84 1.50
CA ALA A 253 8.31 -12.27 0.13
C ALA A 253 7.43 -13.50 -0.10
N GLY A 254 6.59 -13.48 -1.13
CA GLY A 254 5.61 -14.53 -1.39
C GLY A 254 4.43 -14.51 -0.42
N ASN A 255 3.79 -15.66 -0.25
CA ASN A 255 2.53 -15.86 0.47
C ASN A 255 1.39 -14.96 -0.06
N ALA A 256 1.03 -13.83 0.54
CA ALA A 256 0.10 -12.87 -0.07
C ALA A 256 0.75 -11.50 -0.34
N TYR A 257 0.31 -10.85 -1.42
CA TYR A 257 0.64 -9.45 -1.67
C TYR A 257 0.03 -8.59 -0.57
N GLU A 258 0.77 -7.59 -0.10
CA GLU A 258 0.36 -6.76 1.02
C GLU A 258 0.03 -5.33 0.60
N TRP A 259 -1.20 -4.88 0.88
CA TRP A 259 -1.61 -3.49 0.69
C TRP A 259 -0.81 -2.54 1.61
N VAL A 260 -0.38 -1.39 1.07
CA VAL A 260 0.29 -0.29 1.83
C VAL A 260 -0.51 1.02 1.76
N GLU A 261 -0.19 2.04 2.58
CA GLU A 261 -0.99 3.28 2.68
C GLU A 261 -1.02 4.08 1.36
N GLU A 262 0.07 4.10 0.60
CA GLU A 262 0.28 5.01 -0.54
C GLU A 262 -0.60 4.72 -1.76
N TRP A 263 -0.92 5.80 -2.48
CA TRP A 263 -1.35 5.73 -3.87
C TRP A 263 -0.14 5.50 -4.78
N TYR A 264 -0.33 4.79 -5.88
CA TYR A 264 0.72 4.55 -6.86
C TYR A 264 1.13 5.85 -7.56
N TYR A 265 2.35 6.28 -7.28
CA TYR A 265 3.05 7.37 -7.96
C TYR A 265 4.43 6.88 -8.42
N LEU A 266 4.91 7.44 -9.54
CA LEU A 266 6.28 7.23 -9.99
C LEU A 266 7.25 7.93 -9.04
N TYR A 267 8.41 7.34 -8.78
CA TYR A 267 9.47 8.02 -8.04
C TYR A 267 9.98 9.25 -8.83
N PRO A 268 10.47 10.31 -8.16
CA PRO A 268 11.12 11.44 -8.83
C PRO A 268 12.30 10.96 -9.69
N GLY A 269 12.30 11.32 -10.97
CA GLY A 269 13.33 10.88 -11.93
C GLY A 269 13.15 9.46 -12.48
N SER A 270 12.08 8.75 -12.14
CA SER A 270 11.82 7.37 -12.56
C SER A 270 11.83 7.17 -14.08
N LEU A 271 12.50 6.10 -14.52
CA LEU A 271 12.52 5.63 -15.92
C LEU A 271 11.14 5.16 -16.41
N ALA A 272 10.13 5.05 -15.54
CA ALA A 272 8.74 4.84 -15.91
C ALA A 272 8.04 6.07 -16.52
N LYS A 273 8.61 7.27 -16.35
CA LYS A 273 8.05 8.51 -16.93
C LYS A 273 8.10 8.46 -18.46
N GLY A 274 7.02 8.90 -19.10
CA GLY A 274 6.82 8.80 -20.55
C GLY A 274 6.55 7.38 -21.06
N LYS A 275 6.30 6.41 -20.17
CA LYS A 275 5.94 5.03 -20.51
C LYS A 275 4.55 4.67 -19.99
N ASP A 276 4.06 3.48 -20.35
CA ASP A 276 2.74 2.98 -19.97
C ASP A 276 2.42 3.03 -18.47
N TYR A 277 3.43 3.00 -17.58
CA TYR A 277 3.26 3.16 -16.14
C TYR A 277 2.61 4.49 -15.73
N GLU A 278 2.89 5.58 -16.45
CA GLU A 278 2.45 6.92 -16.07
C GLU A 278 0.91 7.08 -16.12
N LYS A 279 0.23 6.33 -17.00
CA LYS A 279 -1.24 6.36 -17.09
C LYS A 279 -1.94 5.76 -15.86
N TYR A 280 -1.25 4.87 -15.13
CA TYR A 280 -1.75 4.25 -13.90
C TYR A 280 -1.44 5.06 -12.64
N ALA A 281 -0.51 6.00 -12.71
CA ALA A 281 -0.11 6.84 -11.59
C ALA A 281 -1.22 7.84 -11.18
N GLY A 282 -1.14 8.29 -9.92
CA GLY A 282 -2.11 9.18 -9.29
C GLY A 282 -3.03 8.48 -8.31
N ARG A 283 -4.08 9.18 -7.86
CA ARG A 283 -5.14 8.63 -6.98
C ARG A 283 -6.09 7.71 -7.77
N LYS A 284 -5.54 6.66 -8.36
CA LYS A 284 -6.25 5.63 -9.16
C LYS A 284 -6.02 4.24 -8.57
N ASN A 285 -4.76 3.89 -8.34
CA ASN A 285 -4.34 2.57 -7.86
C ASN A 285 -3.63 2.69 -6.52
N LYS A 286 -3.82 1.70 -5.65
CA LYS A 286 -3.06 1.50 -4.43
C LYS A 286 -1.93 0.50 -4.66
N ILE A 287 -0.85 0.62 -3.88
CA ILE A 287 0.34 -0.21 -4.01
C ILE A 287 0.17 -1.51 -3.21
N LEU A 288 0.68 -2.60 -3.77
CA LEU A 288 0.83 -3.93 -3.19
C LEU A 288 2.32 -4.30 -3.24
N LYS A 289 2.85 -4.86 -2.14
CA LYS A 289 4.25 -5.27 -1.99
C LYS A 289 4.38 -6.77 -1.70
N GLY A 290 5.59 -7.32 -1.79
CA GLY A 290 5.93 -8.68 -1.34
C GLY A 290 5.73 -9.82 -2.33
N GLY A 291 4.91 -9.67 -3.37
CA GLY A 291 4.57 -10.79 -4.23
C GLY A 291 3.57 -11.74 -3.58
N SER A 292 3.37 -12.94 -4.13
CA SER A 292 2.44 -13.92 -3.52
C SER A 292 2.77 -15.36 -3.93
N TRP A 293 1.96 -16.31 -3.48
CA TRP A 293 1.97 -17.71 -3.94
C TRP A 293 1.55 -17.86 -5.43
N TYR A 294 0.99 -16.83 -6.06
CA TYR A 294 0.44 -16.88 -7.43
C TYR A 294 0.61 -15.59 -8.25
N ASP A 295 1.82 -15.36 -8.78
CA ASP A 295 2.11 -14.29 -9.74
C ASP A 295 2.82 -14.81 -11.01
N CYS A 296 2.09 -15.08 -12.09
CA CYS A 296 2.69 -15.53 -13.37
C CYS A 296 2.18 -14.76 -14.61
N LEU A 297 1.41 -13.67 -14.43
CA LEU A 297 0.66 -13.02 -15.51
C LEU A 297 1.24 -11.67 -16.00
N ALA A 298 2.23 -11.12 -15.31
CA ALA A 298 2.89 -9.85 -15.68
C ALA A 298 4.39 -9.88 -15.39
N TYR A 299 4.76 -10.48 -14.25
CA TYR A 299 6.12 -10.89 -13.94
C TYR A 299 6.33 -12.34 -14.40
N SER A 300 7.56 -12.70 -14.79
CA SER A 300 7.94 -14.12 -14.82
C SER A 300 7.76 -14.70 -13.42
N CYS A 301 7.25 -15.93 -13.32
CA CYS A 301 6.79 -16.53 -12.07
C CYS A 301 7.76 -16.32 -10.88
N GLY A 302 7.29 -15.67 -9.82
CA GLY A 302 8.05 -15.40 -8.59
C GLY A 302 8.96 -14.17 -8.61
N LEU A 303 9.03 -13.41 -9.72
CA LEU A 303 9.80 -12.16 -9.74
C LEU A 303 9.09 -10.99 -9.02
N SER A 304 7.88 -11.13 -8.50
CA SER A 304 7.28 -10.11 -7.59
C SER A 304 7.79 -10.19 -6.14
N ALA A 305 8.43 -11.30 -5.76
CA ALA A 305 8.94 -11.52 -4.39
C ALA A 305 10.08 -10.56 -3.98
N PHE A 306 10.63 -9.81 -4.95
CA PHE A 306 11.66 -8.80 -4.71
C PHE A 306 11.10 -7.67 -3.84
N THR A 307 11.82 -7.29 -2.79
CA THR A 307 11.37 -6.32 -1.78
C THR A 307 11.03 -4.94 -2.35
N PHE A 308 11.68 -4.55 -3.44
CA PHE A 308 11.42 -3.30 -4.15
C PHE A 308 10.29 -3.37 -5.18
N ASN A 309 9.69 -4.54 -5.43
CA ASN A 309 8.59 -4.65 -6.39
C ASN A 309 7.39 -3.81 -5.98
N ARG A 310 6.64 -3.33 -6.97
CA ARG A 310 5.50 -2.43 -6.84
C ARG A 310 4.35 -2.93 -7.71
N ALA A 311 3.53 -3.83 -7.18
CA ALA A 311 2.25 -4.12 -7.81
C ALA A 311 1.28 -2.96 -7.53
N PHE A 312 0.35 -2.67 -8.45
CA PHE A 312 -0.64 -1.61 -8.25
C PHE A 312 -1.99 -1.99 -8.86
N PHE A 313 -3.05 -1.82 -8.07
CA PHE A 313 -4.42 -2.18 -8.44
C PHE A 313 -5.44 -1.18 -7.89
N ASP A 314 -6.64 -1.17 -8.46
CA ASP A 314 -7.76 -0.39 -7.94
C ASP A 314 -8.07 -0.81 -6.47
N PRO A 315 -8.26 0.15 -5.54
CA PRO A 315 -8.41 -0.12 -4.11
C PRO A 315 -9.65 -0.95 -3.72
N ALA A 316 -10.63 -1.11 -4.62
CA ALA A 316 -11.80 -1.95 -4.42
C ALA A 316 -11.59 -3.42 -4.82
N ILE A 317 -10.49 -3.75 -5.50
CA ILE A 317 -10.19 -5.13 -5.96
C ILE A 317 -9.97 -6.06 -4.76
N ARG A 318 -10.52 -7.27 -4.89
CA ARG A 318 -10.38 -8.38 -3.94
C ARG A 318 -9.90 -9.60 -4.72
N ASN A 319 -8.77 -10.17 -4.34
CA ASN A 319 -8.12 -11.26 -5.06
C ASN A 319 -7.64 -12.33 -4.08
N ASN A 320 -7.55 -13.60 -4.53
CA ASN A 320 -7.09 -14.74 -3.74
C ASN A 320 -5.62 -14.68 -3.30
N SER A 321 -4.87 -13.70 -3.83
CA SER A 321 -3.48 -13.43 -3.47
C SER A 321 -3.26 -12.09 -2.76
N PHE A 322 -4.31 -11.30 -2.47
CA PHE A 322 -4.17 -9.97 -1.84
C PHE A 322 -4.59 -10.04 -0.36
N GLY A 323 -3.61 -9.84 0.52
CA GLY A 323 -3.72 -9.71 1.96
C GLY A 323 -3.05 -8.43 2.46
N PHE A 324 -2.52 -8.44 3.69
CA PHE A 324 -1.87 -7.30 4.33
C PHE A 324 -1.23 -7.64 5.68
N ARG A 325 -0.42 -6.71 6.19
CA ARG A 325 -0.05 -6.59 7.60
C ARG A 325 -0.21 -5.14 8.07
N CYS A 326 -0.41 -4.90 9.37
CA CYS A 326 -0.55 -3.53 9.89
C CYS A 326 0.77 -2.98 10.46
N ALA A 327 0.84 -1.66 10.62
CA ALA A 327 1.92 -0.94 11.28
C ALA A 327 1.39 0.08 12.31
N LYS A 328 2.26 0.54 13.20
CA LYS A 328 1.98 1.54 14.22
C LYS A 328 3.20 2.42 14.39
N SER A 329 3.02 3.75 14.42
CA SER A 329 4.14 4.66 14.66
C SER A 329 4.76 4.43 16.04
N ALA A 330 6.08 4.55 16.17
CA ALA A 330 6.72 4.69 17.48
C ALA A 330 6.49 6.12 18.00
N GLU A 331 6.51 6.28 19.33
CA GLU A 331 6.39 7.58 20.02
C GLU A 331 7.65 8.45 19.86
#